data_AF-A0A0W8CRQ7-F1
#
_entry.id   AF-A0A0W8CRQ7-F1
#
_cell.length_a   1.000
_cell.length_b   1.000
_cell.length_c   1.000
_cell.angle_alpha   90.00
_cell.angle_beta   90.00
_cell.angle_gamma   90.00
#
_symmetry.space_group_name_H-M   'P 1'
#
loop_
_entity.id
_entity.type
_entity.pdbx_description
1 polymer ?
#
loop_
_entity_poly.entity_id
_entity_poly.type
_entity_poly.pdbx_seq_one_letter_code
_entity_poly.pdbx_strand_id
1 'polypeptide(L)'
;MQCENERESGGSDDAAAVAQSFQAKQTNASTKRTYQSKINIMKTWLTERYPSTVASDALVVPLPKEAILGFFGHICRPAHVCDRDNVDSKDMPHPPLSASCVWGYRSALVDLYHNKLLEIDKLVDTELRRVLDGYEKVINNLKKRGLMNIREGKHQLKASGYEMLALKLMTIVPEKRGQSWATVQFGWIYFVIMWNLMSRSDSVDTIMLQHIEWTDGCLVIEEQGHKGDQTGAEKFGKHVYANPYEPSQCAILSLAVHLFCCPERLVGGKQQLFIGDDNKNRFGRMLRRVISGLTDDEIDILSCKPTDIGTHRLRKGSSSYALGQVNGPTPVSVYLQMGQSLGKLKDRYIHFGEGADQLCGRMIAGLPFNSERFAVLPPHFPPTVTDQMTSEYWNDLVSGFANYSRGIRSAFPFFLASIVYHEQFLRDTLSPGHPIFKARVFSSNALLNLQRASVVLSLGTSPVCGIKATGIPAHLAVAKEVKDLREEVSKLNNELVLLKQDMNTKLPDNVADKVVADLMQKFVVNGVAPVSLQDLVNLRVDLAAEIHRAIGTIQVPQGIATQPPHEVLTSAWQRWEWGDGKLAHAVPKGWEFPAHTRVKQLWNLWFFWQ
;
A
#
# COMPACT_ATOMS: atom_id res chain seq x y z
N MET A 1 -15.85 24.86 -46.54
CA MET A 1 -15.67 26.19 -47.16
C MET A 1 -16.56 27.17 -46.42
N GLN A 2 -15.99 27.81 -45.39
CA GLN A 2 -16.31 29.13 -44.82
C GLN A 2 -15.40 29.25 -43.59
N CYS A 3 -14.12 29.50 -43.86
CA CYS A 3 -13.26 30.21 -42.93
C CYS A 3 -13.44 31.68 -43.31
N GLU A 4 -13.83 32.52 -42.35
CA GLU A 4 -13.27 33.87 -42.26
C GLU A 4 -13.70 34.55 -40.95
N ASN A 5 -12.71 35.22 -40.36
CA ASN A 5 -12.81 36.32 -39.40
C ASN A 5 -12.93 35.99 -37.91
N GLU A 6 -11.89 35.35 -37.37
CA GLU A 6 -11.40 35.74 -36.05
C GLU A 6 -10.26 36.76 -36.22
N ARG A 7 -10.50 37.94 -35.65
CA ARG A 7 -9.60 39.09 -35.62
C ARG A 7 -8.32 38.71 -34.87
N GLU A 8 -7.20 38.81 -35.57
CA GLU A 8 -5.86 38.90 -34.98
C GLU A 8 -5.78 40.12 -34.04
N SER A 9 -6.03 39.92 -32.75
CA SER A 9 -5.46 40.78 -31.72
C SER A 9 -4.01 40.34 -31.53
N GLY A 10 -3.11 41.02 -32.25
CA GLY A 10 -1.68 40.76 -32.26
C GLY A 10 -1.03 40.85 -30.88
N GLY A 11 -0.85 39.70 -30.26
CA GLY A 11 0.37 39.35 -29.55
C GLY A 11 1.04 38.26 -30.38
N SER A 12 1.97 38.64 -31.25
CA SER A 12 2.88 37.67 -31.85
C SER A 12 3.75 37.13 -30.72
N ASP A 13 3.31 36.05 -30.08
CA ASP A 13 4.23 35.14 -29.43
C ASP A 13 5.14 34.64 -30.55
N ASP A 14 6.33 35.21 -30.66
CA ASP A 14 7.35 34.82 -31.62
C ASP A 14 7.46 33.29 -31.58
N ALA A 15 7.10 32.63 -32.69
CA ALA A 15 7.08 31.17 -32.76
C ALA A 15 8.47 30.58 -32.40
N ALA A 16 9.54 31.32 -32.66
CA ALA A 16 10.89 30.96 -32.22
C ALA A 16 11.04 31.06 -30.70
N ALA A 17 10.52 32.11 -30.06
CA ALA A 17 10.49 32.24 -28.60
C ALA A 17 9.64 31.13 -27.95
N VAL A 18 8.51 30.74 -28.57
CA VAL A 18 7.68 29.60 -28.13
C VAL A 18 8.46 28.29 -28.23
N ALA A 19 9.12 28.03 -29.36
CA ALA A 19 9.96 26.84 -29.54
C ALA A 19 11.11 26.78 -28.52
N GLN A 20 11.80 27.91 -28.28
CA GLN A 20 12.83 28.02 -27.25
C GLN A 20 12.28 27.77 -25.85
N SER A 21 11.05 28.24 -25.56
CA SER A 21 10.39 27.98 -24.28
C SER A 21 10.12 26.48 -24.05
N PHE A 22 9.81 25.72 -25.09
CA PHE A 22 9.64 24.27 -25.02
C PHE A 22 10.98 23.53 -24.88
N GLN A 23 12.01 23.94 -25.62
CA GLN A 23 13.36 23.42 -25.46
C GLN A 23 13.87 23.64 -24.02
N ALA A 24 13.59 24.81 -23.45
CA ALA A 24 13.92 25.10 -22.06
C ALA A 24 13.19 24.18 -21.06
N LYS A 25 12.13 23.46 -21.42
CA LYS A 25 11.43 22.52 -20.51
C LYS A 25 12.04 21.11 -20.48
N GLN A 26 13.05 20.81 -21.30
CA GLN A 26 13.72 19.50 -21.31
C GLN A 26 14.33 19.10 -19.95
N THR A 27 14.87 20.09 -19.23
CA THR A 27 15.42 19.88 -17.88
C THR A 27 14.53 20.59 -16.85
N ASN A 28 14.02 19.84 -15.86
CA ASN A 28 13.16 20.42 -14.84
C ASN A 28 13.87 21.53 -14.03
N ALA A 29 13.10 22.48 -13.47
CA ALA A 29 13.64 23.66 -12.80
C ALA A 29 14.53 23.36 -11.57
N SER A 30 14.31 22.23 -10.89
CA SER A 30 15.12 21.83 -9.73
C SER A 30 16.49 21.28 -10.15
N THR A 31 16.51 20.49 -11.23
CA THR A 31 17.73 19.98 -11.86
C THR A 31 18.54 21.13 -12.44
N LYS A 32 17.90 22.08 -13.13
CA LYS A 32 18.56 23.29 -13.64
C LYS A 32 19.28 24.07 -12.54
N ARG A 33 18.62 24.31 -11.40
CA ARG A 33 19.25 24.98 -10.25
C ARG A 33 20.45 24.20 -9.71
N THR A 34 20.34 22.87 -9.64
CA THR A 34 21.43 21.99 -9.20
C THR A 34 22.61 22.02 -10.17
N TYR A 35 22.34 21.94 -11.48
CA TYR A 35 23.35 22.02 -12.52
C TYR A 35 24.01 23.40 -12.55
N GLN A 36 23.24 24.48 -12.46
CA GLN A 36 23.78 25.84 -12.39
C GLN A 36 24.73 26.01 -11.20
N SER A 37 24.38 25.47 -10.03
CA SER A 37 25.28 25.50 -8.86
C SER A 37 26.62 24.79 -9.14
N LYS A 38 26.58 23.64 -9.81
CA LYS A 38 27.78 22.88 -10.20
C LYS A 38 28.60 23.60 -11.26
N ILE A 39 27.94 24.19 -12.26
CA ILE A 39 28.57 25.01 -13.29
C ILE A 39 29.21 26.26 -12.70
N ASN A 40 28.60 26.90 -11.70
CA ASN A 40 29.19 28.04 -11.01
C ASN A 40 30.49 27.66 -10.30
N ILE A 41 30.53 26.51 -9.61
CA ILE A 41 31.76 26.00 -8.97
C ILE A 41 32.85 25.74 -10.02
N MET A 42 32.48 25.12 -11.14
CA MET A 42 33.41 24.90 -12.26
C MET A 42 33.91 26.21 -12.86
N LYS A 43 33.03 27.19 -13.07
CA LYS A 43 33.36 28.53 -13.59
C LYS A 43 34.33 29.27 -12.68
N THR A 44 34.11 29.26 -11.37
CA THR A 44 35.04 29.89 -10.41
C THR A 44 36.44 29.29 -10.56
N TRP A 45 36.54 27.96 -10.59
CA TRP A 45 37.83 27.28 -10.75
C TRP A 45 38.49 27.55 -12.12
N LEU A 46 37.69 27.57 -13.20
CA LEU A 46 38.17 27.83 -14.56
C LEU A 46 38.61 29.28 -14.76
N THR A 47 37.98 30.24 -14.10
CA THR A 47 38.36 31.67 -14.18
C THR A 47 39.80 31.88 -13.72
N GLU A 48 40.23 31.14 -12.69
CA GLU A 48 41.59 31.23 -12.14
C GLU A 48 42.65 30.49 -12.97
N ARG A 49 42.27 29.35 -13.58
CA ARG A 49 43.22 28.39 -14.18
C ARG A 49 43.24 28.40 -15.72
N TYR A 50 42.10 28.73 -16.32
CA TYR A 50 41.86 28.73 -17.76
C TYR A 50 40.98 29.93 -18.13
N PRO A 51 41.44 31.18 -17.92
CA PRO A 51 40.60 32.38 -18.04
C PRO A 51 39.97 32.55 -19.44
N SER A 52 40.62 32.03 -20.49
CA SER A 52 40.07 32.01 -21.86
C SER A 52 38.79 31.20 -22.01
N THR A 53 38.45 30.35 -21.04
CA THR A 53 37.22 29.53 -21.03
C THR A 53 36.03 30.23 -20.37
N VAL A 54 36.20 31.47 -19.89
CA VAL A 54 35.15 32.25 -19.24
C VAL A 54 35.04 33.61 -19.90
N ALA A 55 33.85 33.94 -20.39
CA ALA A 55 33.55 35.25 -20.98
C ALA A 55 32.19 35.74 -20.48
N SER A 56 32.10 37.02 -20.10
CA SER A 56 30.85 37.65 -19.63
C SER A 56 30.12 36.85 -18.54
N ASP A 57 30.88 36.36 -17.56
CA ASP A 57 30.40 35.54 -16.44
C ASP A 57 29.75 34.18 -16.85
N ALA A 58 30.02 33.70 -18.06
CA ALA A 58 29.57 32.42 -18.58
C ALA A 58 30.74 31.56 -19.07
N LEU A 59 30.56 30.24 -19.02
CA LEU A 59 31.51 29.31 -19.63
C LEU A 59 31.40 29.37 -21.16
N VAL A 60 32.55 29.50 -21.82
CA VAL A 60 32.68 29.42 -23.26
C VAL A 60 32.95 27.97 -23.63
N VAL A 61 31.95 27.31 -24.22
CA VAL A 61 32.06 25.96 -24.76
C VAL A 61 32.35 26.02 -26.27
N PRO A 62 33.12 25.07 -26.84
CA PRO A 62 33.68 23.88 -26.20
C PRO A 62 34.89 24.18 -25.31
N LEU A 63 34.94 23.57 -24.12
CA LEU A 63 36.08 23.63 -23.21
C LEU A 63 37.25 22.77 -23.73
N PRO A 64 38.50 23.21 -23.55
CA PRO A 64 39.67 22.38 -23.80
C PRO A 64 39.67 21.09 -22.96
N LYS A 65 40.17 19.99 -23.54
CA LYS A 65 40.33 18.70 -22.84
C LYS A 65 41.01 18.87 -21.47
N GLU A 66 42.11 19.61 -21.43
CA GLU A 66 42.89 19.85 -20.20
C GLU A 66 42.09 20.60 -19.13
N ALA A 67 41.21 21.53 -19.54
CA ALA A 67 40.35 22.26 -18.61
C ALA A 67 39.29 21.33 -17.99
N ILE A 68 38.68 20.44 -18.79
CA ILE A 68 37.71 19.46 -18.32
C ILE A 68 38.39 18.47 -17.35
N LEU A 69 39.44 17.77 -17.81
CA LEU A 69 40.12 16.76 -16.99
C LEU A 69 40.78 17.39 -15.76
N GLY A 70 41.35 18.59 -15.89
CA GLY A 70 41.93 19.34 -14.77
C GLY A 70 40.91 19.68 -13.69
N PHE A 71 39.70 20.11 -14.07
CA PHE A 71 38.63 20.39 -13.10
C PHE A 71 38.18 19.11 -12.38
N PHE A 72 37.95 18.02 -13.12
CA PHE A 72 37.57 16.75 -12.51
C PHE A 72 38.67 16.19 -11.61
N GLY A 73 39.94 16.31 -12.00
CA GLY A 73 41.08 16.01 -11.15
C GLY A 73 41.10 16.85 -9.87
N HIS A 74 40.78 18.14 -9.96
CA HIS A 74 40.71 19.03 -8.80
C HIS A 74 39.64 18.61 -7.79
N ILE A 75 38.40 18.37 -8.24
CA ILE A 75 37.31 17.96 -7.32
C ILE A 75 37.49 16.53 -6.78
N CYS A 76 38.23 15.68 -7.48
CA CYS A 76 38.57 14.33 -7.04
C CYS A 76 39.79 14.28 -6.11
N ARG A 77 40.62 15.34 -6.09
CA ARG A 77 41.88 15.41 -5.33
C ARG A 77 41.74 15.04 -3.85
N PRO A 78 40.72 15.47 -3.10
CA PRO A 78 40.61 15.10 -1.69
C PRO A 78 40.55 13.59 -1.46
N ALA A 79 39.82 12.84 -2.31
CA ALA A 79 39.76 11.39 -2.20
C ALA A 79 41.11 10.73 -2.50
N HIS A 80 41.83 11.25 -3.49
CA HIS A 80 43.18 10.78 -3.83
C HIS A 80 44.15 10.98 -2.67
N VAL A 81 44.10 12.13 -1.98
CA VAL A 81 44.91 12.41 -0.80
C VAL A 81 44.57 11.46 0.34
N CYS A 82 43.28 11.28 0.67
CA CYS A 82 42.87 10.31 1.68
C CYS A 82 43.38 8.89 1.38
N ASP A 83 43.31 8.46 0.12
CA ASP A 83 43.67 7.10 -0.30
C ASP A 83 45.18 6.86 -0.21
N ARG A 84 45.96 7.83 -0.71
CA ARG A 84 47.43 7.83 -0.70
C ARG A 84 47.99 7.91 0.71
N ASP A 85 47.47 8.84 1.52
CA ASP A 85 48.04 9.19 2.82
C ASP A 85 47.37 8.42 3.98
N ASN A 86 46.37 7.58 3.70
CA ASN A 86 45.62 6.81 4.69
C ASN A 86 44.96 7.71 5.77
N VAL A 87 44.42 8.86 5.36
CA VAL A 87 43.78 9.85 6.24
C VAL A 87 42.26 9.67 6.23
N ASP A 88 41.61 9.75 7.40
CA ASP A 88 40.15 9.74 7.48
C ASP A 88 39.58 10.99 6.80
N SER A 89 38.58 10.79 5.95
CA SER A 89 37.81 11.83 5.28
C SER A 89 37.30 12.94 6.22
N LYS A 90 37.06 12.64 7.49
CA LYS A 90 36.58 13.60 8.51
C LYS A 90 37.65 14.59 8.94
N ASP A 91 38.92 14.22 8.82
CA ASP A 91 40.05 15.05 9.24
C ASP A 91 40.50 16.00 8.12
N MET A 92 39.91 15.87 6.93
CA MET A 92 40.20 16.72 5.78
C MET A 92 39.47 18.07 5.87
N PRO A 93 40.15 19.20 5.57
CA PRO A 93 39.51 20.51 5.46
C PRO A 93 38.38 20.53 4.41
N HIS A 94 38.56 19.75 3.35
CA HIS A 94 37.57 19.54 2.30
C HIS A 94 37.39 18.03 2.11
N PRO A 95 36.31 17.44 2.66
CA PRO A 95 36.11 16.00 2.57
C PRO A 95 35.88 15.57 1.11
N PRO A 96 36.26 14.33 0.75
CA PRO A 96 35.92 13.73 -0.53
C PRO A 96 34.43 13.86 -0.87
N LEU A 97 34.14 14.25 -2.12
CA LEU A 97 32.78 14.20 -2.64
C LEU A 97 32.31 12.75 -2.80
N SER A 98 31.00 12.53 -2.81
CA SER A 98 30.47 11.22 -3.20
C SER A 98 30.67 10.98 -4.70
N ALA A 99 30.82 9.71 -5.11
CA ALA A 99 30.90 9.35 -6.52
C ALA A 99 29.72 9.92 -7.33
N SER A 100 28.50 9.78 -6.78
CA SER A 100 27.28 10.35 -7.35
C SER A 100 27.31 11.87 -7.53
N CYS A 101 27.95 12.61 -6.62
CA CYS A 101 28.10 14.06 -6.72
C CYS A 101 29.02 14.44 -7.88
N VAL A 102 30.14 13.73 -8.04
CA VAL A 102 31.11 13.93 -9.13
C VAL A 102 30.48 13.59 -10.49
N TRP A 103 29.76 12.48 -10.62
CA TRP A 103 28.94 12.19 -11.81
C TRP A 103 27.93 13.30 -12.12
N GLY A 104 27.35 13.90 -11.07
CA GLY A 104 26.46 15.05 -11.22
C GLY A 104 27.13 16.28 -11.85
N TYR A 105 28.44 16.50 -11.64
CA TYR A 105 29.19 17.55 -12.36
C TYR A 105 29.30 17.23 -13.84
N ARG A 106 29.53 15.95 -14.20
CA ARG A 106 29.53 15.53 -15.61
C ARG A 106 28.17 15.73 -16.24
N SER A 107 27.08 15.34 -15.58
CA SER A 107 25.72 15.58 -16.09
C SER A 107 25.43 17.06 -16.30
N ALA A 108 25.87 17.93 -15.37
CA ALA A 108 25.72 19.38 -15.52
C ALA A 108 26.50 19.93 -16.72
N LEU A 109 27.72 19.42 -16.95
CA LEU A 109 28.54 19.78 -18.11
C LEU A 109 27.89 19.34 -19.43
N VAL A 110 27.37 18.11 -19.48
CA VAL A 110 26.64 17.59 -20.65
C VAL A 110 25.39 18.44 -20.93
N ASP A 111 24.62 18.79 -19.89
CA ASP A 111 23.45 19.66 -20.03
C ASP A 111 23.83 21.06 -20.56
N LEU A 112 24.94 21.65 -20.08
CA LEU A 112 25.48 22.91 -20.60
C LEU A 112 25.78 22.82 -22.11
N TYR A 113 26.42 21.74 -22.56
CA TYR A 113 26.73 21.52 -23.98
C TYR A 113 25.45 21.34 -24.81
N HIS A 114 24.51 20.50 -24.36
CA HIS A 114 23.24 20.30 -25.05
C HIS A 114 22.40 21.58 -25.15
N ASN A 115 22.38 22.42 -24.10
CA ASN A 115 21.72 23.73 -24.13
C ASN A 115 22.32 24.71 -25.16
N LYS A 116 23.56 24.46 -25.62
CA LYS A 116 24.24 25.18 -26.70
C LYS A 116 24.20 24.42 -28.03
N LEU A 117 23.43 23.34 -28.11
CA LEU A 117 23.34 22.43 -29.27
C LEU A 117 24.70 21.83 -29.66
N LEU A 118 25.55 21.57 -28.67
CA LEU A 118 26.86 20.94 -28.82
C LEU A 118 26.92 19.60 -28.07
N GLU A 119 27.88 18.75 -28.45
CA GLU A 119 28.25 17.55 -27.70
C GLU A 119 29.69 17.67 -27.21
N ILE A 120 29.99 17.01 -26.09
CA ILE A 120 31.38 16.84 -25.65
C ILE A 120 32.06 15.90 -26.64
N ASP A 121 33.28 16.22 -27.06
CA ASP A 121 34.07 15.35 -27.93
C ASP A 121 34.12 13.91 -27.37
N LYS A 122 33.91 12.92 -28.23
CA LYS A 122 33.75 11.51 -27.84
C LYS A 122 34.99 10.95 -27.13
N LEU A 123 36.19 11.34 -27.55
CA LEU A 123 37.42 10.89 -26.91
C LEU A 123 37.56 11.53 -25.53
N VAL A 124 37.27 12.83 -25.42
CA VAL A 124 37.28 13.54 -24.13
C VAL A 124 36.24 12.97 -23.16
N ASP A 125 35.01 12.69 -23.61
CA ASP A 125 33.98 12.08 -22.74
C ASP A 125 34.39 10.67 -22.29
N THR A 126 35.03 9.88 -23.17
CA THR A 126 35.55 8.55 -22.83
C THR A 126 36.63 8.62 -21.77
N GLU A 127 37.58 9.55 -21.90
CA GLU A 127 38.63 9.77 -20.90
C GLU A 127 38.05 10.26 -19.58
N LEU A 128 37.10 11.19 -19.62
CA LEU A 128 36.40 11.67 -18.43
C LEU A 128 35.70 10.53 -17.70
N ARG A 129 34.97 9.66 -18.41
CA ARG A 129 34.34 8.47 -17.81
C ARG A 129 35.35 7.55 -17.12
N ARG A 130 36.51 7.31 -17.74
CA ARG A 130 37.58 6.50 -17.10
C ARG A 130 38.07 7.12 -15.78
N VAL A 131 38.16 8.45 -15.71
CA VAL A 131 38.49 9.16 -14.46
C VAL A 131 37.39 8.94 -13.41
N LEU A 132 36.12 9.04 -13.80
CA LEU A 132 34.99 8.83 -12.90
C LEU A 132 34.90 7.37 -12.40
N ASP A 133 35.12 6.40 -13.27
CA ASP A 133 35.16 4.97 -12.91
C ASP A 133 36.33 4.67 -11.96
N GLY A 134 37.50 5.30 -12.21
CA GLY A 134 38.65 5.23 -11.32
C GLY A 134 38.35 5.84 -9.94
N TYR A 135 37.67 6.99 -9.91
CA TYR A 135 37.25 7.65 -8.69
C TYR A 135 36.29 6.78 -7.86
N GLU A 136 35.32 6.11 -8.49
CA GLU A 136 34.42 5.17 -7.82
C GLU A 136 35.19 4.05 -7.09
N LYS A 137 36.24 3.51 -7.73
CA LYS A 137 37.10 2.50 -7.10
C LYS A 137 37.84 3.05 -5.89
N VAL A 138 38.38 4.27 -5.97
CA VAL A 138 39.04 4.94 -4.84
C VAL A 138 38.06 5.15 -3.69
N ILE A 139 36.88 5.70 -3.96
CA ILE A 139 35.83 5.90 -2.94
C ILE A 139 35.44 4.57 -2.28
N ASN A 140 35.31 3.50 -3.05
CA ASN A 140 35.04 2.17 -2.51
C ASN A 140 36.19 1.65 -1.63
N ASN A 141 37.44 1.89 -2.01
CA ASN A 141 38.62 1.53 -1.21
C ASN A 141 38.64 2.27 0.14
N LEU A 142 38.41 3.58 0.13
CA LEU A 142 38.31 4.40 1.34
C LEU A 142 37.24 3.87 2.30
N LYS A 143 36.06 3.50 1.77
CA LYS A 143 34.99 2.89 2.56
C LYS A 143 35.39 1.54 3.16
N LYS A 144 36.06 0.68 2.38
CA LYS A 144 36.55 -0.63 2.85
C LYS A 144 37.55 -0.50 3.99
N ARG A 145 38.41 0.52 3.94
CA ARG A 145 39.40 0.83 5.00
C ARG A 145 38.81 1.58 6.19
N GLY A 146 37.53 1.93 6.16
CA GLY A 146 36.88 2.73 7.20
C GLY A 146 37.29 4.21 7.21
N LEU A 147 38.02 4.68 6.20
CA LEU A 147 38.47 6.07 6.05
C LEU A 147 37.40 7.00 5.49
N MET A 148 36.28 6.44 5.04
CA MET A 148 35.14 7.20 4.56
C MET A 148 33.85 6.52 5.02
N ASN A 149 32.81 7.31 5.25
CA ASN A 149 31.49 6.78 5.60
C ASN A 149 31.03 5.74 4.55
N ILE A 150 30.80 4.51 5.03
CA ILE A 150 30.41 3.36 4.20
C ILE A 150 29.13 3.63 3.41
N ARG A 151 28.23 4.46 3.96
CA ARG A 151 26.88 4.66 3.46
C ARG A 151 26.76 6.00 2.72
N GLU A 152 26.37 5.96 1.45
CA GLU A 152 26.00 7.14 0.67
C GLU A 152 24.48 7.20 0.46
N GLY A 153 23.91 8.38 0.68
CA GLY A 153 22.49 8.65 0.47
C GLY A 153 21.60 8.35 1.69
N LYS A 154 20.40 8.92 1.67
CA LYS A 154 19.42 8.77 2.75
C LYS A 154 18.90 7.33 2.78
N HIS A 155 19.05 6.63 3.91
CA HIS A 155 18.57 5.27 4.18
C HIS A 155 17.03 5.19 4.14
N GLN A 156 16.46 3.99 4.06
CA GLN A 156 15.01 3.81 4.15
C GLN A 156 14.51 4.11 5.56
N LEU A 157 13.29 4.64 5.68
CA LEU A 157 12.61 4.74 6.97
C LEU A 157 12.00 3.38 7.31
N LYS A 158 12.31 2.82 8.49
CA LYS A 158 11.68 1.56 8.95
C LYS A 158 10.21 1.80 9.31
N ALA A 159 9.40 0.74 9.32
CA ALA A 159 7.99 0.81 9.71
C ALA A 159 7.78 1.40 11.12
N SER A 160 8.59 0.98 12.09
CA SER A 160 8.56 1.54 13.46
C SER A 160 8.83 3.05 13.50
N GLY A 161 9.79 3.52 12.70
CA GLY A 161 10.07 4.95 12.56
C GLY A 161 8.96 5.71 11.84
N TYR A 162 8.29 5.07 10.88
CA TYR A 162 7.11 5.62 10.21
C TYR A 162 5.94 5.80 11.19
N GLU A 163 5.64 4.76 11.97
CA GLU A 163 4.61 4.77 13.01
C GLU A 163 4.79 5.90 14.02
N MET A 164 5.98 5.97 14.63
CA MET A 164 6.30 6.99 15.63
C MET A 164 6.20 8.40 15.03
N LEU A 165 6.76 8.62 13.84
CA LEU A 165 6.72 9.94 13.20
C LEU A 165 5.30 10.33 12.75
N ALA A 166 4.49 9.37 12.30
CA ALA A 166 3.09 9.62 11.95
C ALA A 166 2.30 10.08 13.18
N LEU A 167 2.47 9.42 14.32
CA LEU A 167 1.87 9.81 15.60
C LEU A 167 2.37 11.18 16.08
N LYS A 168 3.68 11.44 16.01
CA LYS A 168 4.25 12.76 16.36
C LYS A 168 3.68 13.87 15.49
N LEU A 169 3.56 13.65 14.18
CA LEU A 169 3.02 14.63 13.24
C LEU A 169 1.51 14.86 13.47
N MET A 170 0.77 13.81 13.79
CA MET A 170 -0.65 13.88 14.12
C MET A 170 -0.93 14.73 15.36
N THR A 171 -0.07 14.65 16.38
CA THR A 171 -0.27 15.32 17.68
C THR A 171 0.34 16.71 17.78
N ILE A 172 0.95 17.24 16.71
CA ILE A 172 1.55 18.58 16.74
C ILE A 172 0.51 19.66 17.01
N VAL A 173 0.82 20.50 18.00
CA VAL A 173 0.09 21.72 18.30
C VAL A 173 0.85 22.98 17.82
N PRO A 174 0.15 24.04 17.37
CA PRO A 174 0.80 25.28 16.97
C PRO A 174 1.21 26.12 18.20
N GLU A 175 2.45 25.96 18.66
CA GLU A 175 2.95 26.66 19.86
C GLU A 175 3.75 27.93 19.57
N LYS A 176 4.42 28.03 18.41
CA LYS A 176 5.28 29.17 18.08
C LYS A 176 4.54 30.23 17.26
N ARG A 177 4.93 31.50 17.46
CA ARG A 177 4.46 32.64 16.66
C ARG A 177 4.65 32.36 15.15
N GLY A 178 3.57 32.47 14.38
CA GLY A 178 3.56 32.15 12.94
C GLY A 178 3.17 30.71 12.59
N GLN A 179 2.92 29.83 13.58
CA GLN A 179 2.27 28.54 13.33
C GLN A 179 0.75 28.70 13.42
N SER A 180 0.04 28.12 12.45
CA SER A 180 -1.41 27.94 12.50
C SER A 180 -1.74 26.45 12.52
N TRP A 181 -2.98 26.12 12.88
CA TRP A 181 -3.50 24.76 12.74
C TRP A 181 -3.38 24.23 11.32
N ALA A 182 -3.71 25.05 10.31
CA ALA A 182 -3.57 24.68 8.90
C ALA A 182 -2.10 24.32 8.56
N THR A 183 -1.14 25.02 9.17
CA THR A 183 0.28 24.74 8.98
C THR A 183 0.68 23.38 9.56
N VAL A 184 0.22 23.00 10.76
CA VAL A 184 0.67 21.77 11.43
C VAL A 184 -0.12 20.52 10.97
N GLN A 185 -1.42 20.64 10.76
CA GLN A 185 -2.28 19.53 10.31
C GLN A 185 -1.88 18.98 8.94
N PHE A 186 -1.47 19.87 8.04
CA PHE A 186 -0.95 19.51 6.73
C PHE A 186 0.21 18.49 6.80
N GLY A 187 1.06 18.58 7.83
CA GLY A 187 2.23 17.71 7.94
C GLY A 187 1.90 16.23 8.09
N TRP A 188 0.86 15.93 8.86
CA TRP A 188 0.41 14.56 9.10
C TRP A 188 -0.09 13.90 7.81
N ILE A 189 -1.08 14.52 7.16
CA ILE A 189 -1.63 13.99 5.90
C ILE A 189 -0.57 13.90 4.80
N TYR A 190 0.30 14.90 4.66
CA TYR A 190 1.34 14.89 3.64
C TYR A 190 2.34 13.74 3.86
N PHE A 191 2.69 13.47 5.12
CA PHE A 191 3.56 12.35 5.49
C PHE A 191 2.91 10.99 5.17
N VAL A 192 1.66 10.79 5.60
CA VAL A 192 0.93 9.54 5.41
C VAL A 192 0.64 9.25 3.93
N ILE A 193 0.17 10.25 3.16
CA ILE A 193 -0.09 10.10 1.72
C ILE A 193 1.20 9.82 0.96
N MET A 194 2.31 10.49 1.28
CA MET A 194 3.57 10.25 0.58
C MET A 194 4.11 8.82 0.81
N TRP A 195 3.87 8.24 1.99
CA TRP A 195 4.15 6.83 2.26
C TRP A 195 3.25 5.90 1.43
N ASN A 196 1.93 6.11 1.52
CA ASN A 196 0.92 5.27 0.90
C ASN A 196 0.89 5.36 -0.64
N LEU A 197 1.41 6.43 -1.24
CA LEU A 197 1.58 6.51 -2.69
C LEU A 197 2.96 6.03 -3.17
N MET A 198 3.86 5.68 -2.24
CA MET A 198 5.29 5.46 -2.53
C MET A 198 5.89 6.55 -3.42
N SER A 199 5.53 7.81 -3.16
CA SER A 199 5.75 8.88 -4.13
C SER A 199 6.80 9.88 -3.68
N ARG A 200 7.29 10.67 -4.63
CA ARG A 200 8.21 11.77 -4.32
C ARG A 200 7.39 12.93 -3.78
N SER A 201 8.01 13.72 -2.90
CA SER A 201 7.41 14.95 -2.38
C SER A 201 6.97 15.89 -3.52
N ASP A 202 7.72 15.99 -4.62
CA ASP A 202 7.32 16.80 -5.77
C ASP A 202 6.00 16.31 -6.40
N SER A 203 5.80 14.99 -6.51
CA SER A 203 4.56 14.41 -7.07
C SER A 203 3.37 14.63 -6.14
N VAL A 204 3.60 14.49 -4.82
CA VAL A 204 2.56 14.72 -3.79
C VAL A 204 2.15 16.19 -3.71
N ASP A 205 3.08 17.12 -3.90
CA ASP A 205 2.84 18.57 -3.90
C ASP A 205 1.89 19.00 -5.05
N THR A 206 1.88 18.26 -6.15
CA THR A 206 1.06 18.59 -7.34
C THR A 206 -0.26 17.81 -7.40
N ILE A 207 -0.63 17.07 -6.34
CA ILE A 207 -1.91 16.35 -6.32
C ILE A 207 -3.06 17.37 -6.28
N MET A 208 -3.96 17.24 -7.26
CA MET A 208 -5.21 17.98 -7.33
C MET A 208 -6.36 17.06 -6.91
N LEU A 209 -7.43 17.62 -6.39
CA LEU A 209 -8.63 16.89 -5.97
C LEU A 209 -9.33 16.21 -7.17
N GLN A 210 -9.09 16.70 -8.39
CA GLN A 210 -9.56 16.03 -9.62
C GLN A 210 -8.83 14.72 -9.90
N HIS A 211 -7.65 14.50 -9.31
CA HIS A 211 -6.87 13.26 -9.51
C HIS A 211 -7.35 12.12 -8.61
N ILE A 212 -8.36 12.37 -7.77
CA ILE A 212 -8.78 11.47 -6.70
C ILE A 212 -10.15 10.90 -7.05
N GLU A 213 -10.21 9.57 -7.04
CA GLU A 213 -11.44 8.79 -7.16
C GLU A 213 -11.61 7.86 -5.96
N TRP A 214 -12.82 7.33 -5.81
CA TRP A 214 -13.13 6.29 -4.85
C TRP A 214 -13.72 5.09 -5.58
N THR A 215 -13.05 3.94 -5.47
CA THR A 215 -13.44 2.68 -6.12
C THR A 215 -13.32 1.53 -5.13
N ASP A 216 -14.32 0.64 -5.11
CA ASP A 216 -14.31 -0.63 -4.37
C ASP A 216 -13.79 -0.56 -2.92
N GLY A 217 -14.15 0.51 -2.20
CA GLY A 217 -13.76 0.70 -0.79
C GLY A 217 -12.33 1.19 -0.59
N CYS A 218 -11.72 1.84 -1.59
CA CYS A 218 -10.43 2.50 -1.43
C CYS A 218 -10.36 3.79 -2.24
N LEU A 219 -9.33 4.59 -1.95
CA LEU A 219 -9.04 5.82 -2.66
C LEU A 219 -8.09 5.49 -3.81
N VAL A 220 -8.34 6.04 -5.00
CA VAL A 220 -7.44 5.90 -6.15
C VAL A 220 -6.91 7.28 -6.50
N ILE A 221 -5.59 7.46 -6.47
CA ILE A 221 -4.93 8.73 -6.79
C ILE A 221 -4.08 8.58 -8.03
N GLU A 222 -4.41 9.33 -9.09
CA GLU A 222 -3.64 9.37 -10.32
C GLU A 222 -2.63 10.52 -10.32
N GLU A 223 -1.33 10.20 -10.23
CA GLU A 223 -0.29 11.21 -10.36
C GLU A 223 -0.10 11.61 -11.83
N GLN A 224 -0.16 12.92 -12.12
CA GLN A 224 0.00 13.47 -13.47
C GLN A 224 1.49 13.53 -13.84
N GLY A 225 2.06 12.37 -14.16
CA GLY A 225 3.46 12.18 -14.48
C GLY A 225 4.34 11.85 -13.27
N HIS A 226 5.43 11.13 -13.53
CA HIS A 226 6.44 10.78 -12.53
C HIS A 226 7.84 10.82 -13.14
N LYS A 227 8.90 10.63 -12.33
CA LYS A 227 10.27 10.72 -12.86
C LYS A 227 10.55 9.75 -14.02
N GLY A 228 9.89 8.59 -14.02
CA GLY A 228 9.98 7.58 -15.06
C GLY A 228 9.23 7.93 -16.34
N ASP A 229 8.17 8.74 -16.23
CA ASP A 229 7.40 9.29 -17.35
C ASP A 229 7.01 10.74 -17.05
N GLN A 230 7.86 11.67 -17.52
CA GLN A 230 7.63 13.11 -17.34
C GLN A 230 6.57 13.65 -18.32
N THR A 231 6.17 12.86 -19.32
CA THR A 231 5.13 13.25 -20.28
C THR A 231 3.73 12.91 -19.75
N GLY A 232 3.64 11.98 -18.80
CA GLY A 232 2.37 11.46 -18.31
C GLY A 232 1.60 10.72 -19.41
N ALA A 233 2.28 10.03 -20.32
CA ALA A 233 1.63 9.16 -21.29
C ALA A 233 1.14 7.86 -20.64
N GLU A 234 1.81 7.39 -19.60
CA GLU A 234 1.51 6.17 -18.85
C GLU A 234 1.08 6.53 -17.43
N LYS A 235 -0.20 6.89 -17.26
CA LYS A 235 -0.81 7.18 -15.96
C LYS A 235 -1.62 5.99 -15.49
N PHE A 236 -1.51 5.71 -14.20
CA PHE A 236 -2.39 4.76 -13.52
C PHE A 236 -2.70 5.28 -12.13
N GLY A 237 -3.92 4.98 -11.67
CA GLY A 237 -4.36 5.29 -10.33
C GLY A 237 -3.72 4.37 -9.31
N LYS A 238 -3.17 4.96 -8.24
CA LYS A 238 -2.58 4.23 -7.12
C LYS A 238 -3.63 3.98 -6.04
N HIS A 239 -3.82 2.74 -5.65
CA HIS A 239 -4.80 2.35 -4.64
C HIS A 239 -4.28 2.62 -3.22
N VAL A 240 -5.03 3.38 -2.44
CA VAL A 240 -4.73 3.79 -1.06
C VAL A 240 -5.87 3.35 -0.16
N TYR A 241 -5.53 2.56 0.87
CA TYR A 241 -6.52 1.92 1.74
C TYR A 241 -6.58 2.56 3.13
N ALA A 242 -7.71 2.39 3.79
CA ALA A 242 -7.84 2.73 5.21
C ALA A 242 -7.07 1.70 6.07
N ASN A 243 -6.45 2.19 7.14
CA ASN A 243 -5.98 1.35 8.23
C ASN A 243 -6.79 1.65 9.50
N PRO A 244 -7.91 0.94 9.73
CA PRO A 244 -8.76 1.17 10.90
C PRO A 244 -8.14 0.65 12.20
N TYR A 245 -6.97 0.00 12.15
CA TYR A 245 -6.30 -0.54 13.31
C TYR A 245 -5.20 0.37 13.84
N GLU A 246 -4.58 1.14 12.94
CA GLU A 246 -3.54 2.12 13.27
C GLU A 246 -3.95 3.51 12.77
N PRO A 247 -4.78 4.26 13.54
CA PRO A 247 -5.39 5.50 13.06
C PRO A 247 -4.37 6.59 12.71
N SER A 248 -3.24 6.65 13.40
CA SER A 248 -2.15 7.61 13.13
C SER A 248 -1.50 7.41 11.75
N GLN A 249 -1.58 6.20 11.18
CA GLN A 249 -1.02 5.84 9.89
C GLN A 249 -2.07 5.76 8.77
N CYS A 250 -3.35 5.93 9.11
CA CYS A 250 -4.46 5.75 8.19
C CYS A 250 -4.57 6.93 7.22
N ALA A 251 -4.33 6.66 5.93
CA ALA A 251 -4.42 7.67 4.87
C ALA A 251 -5.83 8.25 4.74
N ILE A 252 -6.86 7.40 4.87
CA ILE A 252 -8.26 7.83 4.77
C ILE A 252 -8.64 8.72 5.96
N LEU A 253 -8.26 8.36 7.18
CA LEU A 253 -8.53 9.17 8.37
C LEU A 253 -7.79 10.51 8.33
N SER A 254 -6.48 10.49 8.02
CA SER A 254 -5.70 11.73 7.94
C SER A 254 -6.24 12.67 6.87
N LEU A 255 -6.72 12.13 5.74
CA LEU A 255 -7.31 12.91 4.66
C LEU A 255 -8.67 13.47 5.08
N ALA A 256 -9.49 12.65 5.74
CA ALA A 256 -10.76 13.07 6.30
C ALA A 256 -10.56 14.24 7.28
N VAL A 257 -9.70 14.08 8.28
CA VAL A 257 -9.41 15.14 9.25
C VAL A 257 -8.94 16.41 8.55
N HIS A 258 -8.07 16.32 7.54
CA HIS A 258 -7.60 17.47 6.79
C HIS A 258 -8.74 18.20 6.05
N LEU A 259 -9.56 17.46 5.29
CA LEU A 259 -10.63 18.05 4.48
C LEU A 259 -11.77 18.62 5.34
N PHE A 260 -12.09 18.01 6.48
CA PHE A 260 -13.11 18.54 7.39
C PHE A 260 -12.60 19.72 8.23
N CYS A 261 -11.29 19.82 8.49
CA CYS A 261 -10.69 20.99 9.15
C CYS A 261 -10.46 22.17 8.19
N CYS A 262 -10.26 21.91 6.90
CA CYS A 262 -10.00 22.92 5.86
C CYS A 262 -10.91 22.71 4.64
N PRO A 263 -12.25 22.80 4.80
CA PRO A 263 -13.20 22.38 3.78
C PRO A 263 -13.35 23.37 2.63
N GLU A 264 -12.99 24.63 2.83
CA GLU A 264 -13.32 25.72 1.91
C GLU A 264 -12.77 25.51 0.50
N ARG A 265 -13.65 25.53 -0.50
CA ARG A 265 -13.30 25.47 -1.93
C ARG A 265 -14.00 26.59 -2.68
N LEU A 266 -13.22 27.51 -3.22
CA LEU A 266 -13.71 28.63 -4.03
C LEU A 266 -14.16 28.13 -5.41
N VAL A 267 -15.27 28.69 -5.89
CA VAL A 267 -15.74 28.47 -7.27
C VAL A 267 -14.67 28.97 -8.24
N GLY A 268 -14.26 28.12 -9.20
CA GLY A 268 -13.18 28.43 -10.14
C GLY A 268 -11.78 28.50 -9.52
N GLY A 269 -11.64 28.23 -8.21
CA GLY A 269 -10.36 28.19 -7.53
C GLY A 269 -9.54 26.94 -7.87
N LYS A 270 -8.22 27.02 -7.65
CA LYS A 270 -7.34 25.84 -7.76
C LYS A 270 -7.80 24.75 -6.78
N GLN A 271 -8.09 23.58 -7.31
CA GLN A 271 -8.51 22.41 -6.53
C GLN A 271 -7.30 21.60 -6.06
N GLN A 272 -6.28 22.25 -5.51
CA GLN A 272 -5.12 21.55 -4.95
C GLN A 272 -5.54 20.76 -3.71
N LEU A 273 -5.00 19.55 -3.53
CA LEU A 273 -5.21 18.82 -2.29
C LEU A 273 -4.62 19.59 -1.10
N PHE A 274 -3.43 20.14 -1.29
CA PHE A 274 -2.73 20.92 -0.28
C PHE A 274 -2.73 22.41 -0.66
N ILE A 275 -3.41 23.21 0.16
CA ILE A 275 -3.52 24.65 -0.07
C ILE A 275 -2.18 25.35 0.24
N GLY A 276 -1.84 26.30 -0.63
CA GLY A 276 -0.65 27.13 -0.56
C GLY A 276 0.45 26.67 -1.52
N ASP A 277 1.52 27.46 -1.55
CA ASP A 277 2.70 27.20 -2.38
C ASP A 277 3.84 26.62 -1.54
N ASP A 278 4.87 26.09 -2.21
CA ASP A 278 6.09 25.57 -1.58
C ASP A 278 5.83 24.40 -0.60
N ASN A 279 4.76 23.59 -0.80
CA ASN A 279 4.35 22.62 0.22
C ASN A 279 5.40 21.54 0.46
N LYS A 280 6.16 21.13 -0.57
CA LYS A 280 7.32 20.25 -0.42
C LYS A 280 8.34 20.76 0.60
N ASN A 281 8.75 22.02 0.48
CA ASN A 281 9.76 22.58 1.39
C ASN A 281 9.13 22.94 2.74
N ARG A 282 7.84 23.34 2.77
CA ARG A 282 7.06 23.52 4.01
C ARG A 282 7.04 22.23 4.83
N PHE A 283 6.71 21.12 4.20
CA PHE A 283 6.76 19.79 4.81
C PHE A 283 8.19 19.42 5.23
N GLY A 284 9.19 19.63 4.37
CA GLY A 284 10.59 19.36 4.70
C GLY A 284 11.13 20.18 5.90
N ARG A 285 10.66 21.41 6.10
CA ARG A 285 10.96 22.23 7.29
C ARG A 285 10.27 21.66 8.53
N MET A 286 9.00 21.28 8.43
CA MET A 286 8.25 20.70 9.54
C MET A 286 8.85 19.36 9.99
N LEU A 287 9.11 18.45 9.05
CA LEU A 287 9.69 17.14 9.33
C LEU A 287 11.05 17.30 10.04
N ARG A 288 11.91 18.21 9.58
CA ARG A 288 13.18 18.52 10.26
C ARG A 288 12.98 18.99 11.69
N ARG A 289 11.98 19.85 11.93
CA ARG A 289 11.67 20.32 13.29
C ARG A 289 11.21 19.20 14.21
N VAL A 290 10.36 18.29 13.72
CA VAL A 290 9.94 17.10 14.48
C VAL A 290 11.14 16.25 14.84
N ILE A 291 11.98 15.95 13.85
CA ILE A 291 13.19 15.13 14.03
C ILE A 291 14.17 15.77 15.02
N SER A 292 14.34 17.09 14.98
CA SER A 292 15.20 17.83 15.92
C SER A 292 14.65 17.86 17.34
N GLY A 293 13.39 17.51 17.56
CA GLY A 293 12.76 17.46 18.88
C GLY A 293 12.54 16.03 19.41
N LEU A 294 13.11 15.01 18.76
CA LEU A 294 13.03 13.64 19.23
C LEU A 294 13.96 13.39 20.43
N THR A 295 13.54 12.51 21.33
CA THR A 295 14.38 12.02 22.43
C THR A 295 15.40 11.00 21.92
N ASP A 296 16.41 10.67 22.73
CA ASP A 296 17.41 9.66 22.37
C ASP A 296 16.77 8.28 22.11
N ASP A 297 15.82 7.86 22.95
CA ASP A 297 15.05 6.62 22.76
C ASP A 297 14.27 6.62 21.43
N GLU A 298 13.69 7.75 21.05
CA GLU A 298 12.96 7.91 19.79
C GLU A 298 13.90 7.89 18.57
N ILE A 299 15.12 8.42 18.73
CA ILE A 299 16.17 8.34 17.73
C ILE A 299 16.63 6.90 17.52
N ASP A 300 16.68 6.10 18.58
CA ASP A 300 17.02 4.67 18.49
C ASP A 300 15.97 3.87 17.70
N ILE A 301 14.68 4.21 17.87
CA ILE A 301 13.59 3.63 17.06
C ILE A 301 13.79 3.89 15.56
N LEU A 302 14.29 5.08 15.19
CA LEU A 302 14.61 5.40 13.80
C LEU A 302 15.79 4.57 13.26
N SER A 303 16.62 4.02 14.14
CA SER A 303 17.83 3.24 13.84
C SER A 303 18.78 3.96 12.87
N CYS A 304 18.75 5.30 12.86
CA CYS A 304 19.59 6.12 12.01
C CYS A 304 19.75 7.53 12.57
N LYS A 305 20.77 8.26 12.08
CA LYS A 305 21.04 9.61 12.54
C LYS A 305 19.89 10.57 12.14
N PRO A 306 19.51 11.54 12.98
CA PRO A 306 18.49 12.55 12.66
C PRO A 306 18.77 13.34 11.36
N THR A 307 20.03 13.74 11.16
CA THR A 307 20.49 14.50 9.97
C THR A 307 20.28 13.76 8.64
N ASP A 308 20.11 12.47 8.76
CA ASP A 308 20.05 11.52 7.69
C ASP A 308 18.61 11.43 7.16
N ILE A 309 17.61 11.78 7.98
CA ILE A 309 16.18 11.70 7.70
C ILE A 309 15.72 12.85 6.80
N GLY A 310 14.87 12.53 5.82
CA GLY A 310 14.25 13.52 4.96
C GLY A 310 13.17 12.90 4.09
N THR A 311 12.46 13.74 3.34
CA THR A 311 11.26 13.35 2.57
C THR A 311 11.48 12.13 1.67
N HIS A 312 12.63 12.04 0.98
CA HIS A 312 12.94 10.88 0.13
C HIS A 312 13.00 9.52 0.86
N ARG A 313 13.12 9.49 2.19
CA ARG A 313 13.16 8.23 2.95
C ARG A 313 11.82 7.54 3.03
N LEU A 314 10.70 8.26 3.00
CA LEU A 314 9.37 7.64 3.09
C LEU A 314 9.14 6.72 1.89
N ARG A 315 9.38 7.21 0.67
CA ARG A 315 9.29 6.40 -0.54
C ARG A 315 10.18 5.15 -0.50
N LYS A 316 11.42 5.28 -0.01
CA LYS A 316 12.33 4.13 0.15
C LYS A 316 11.85 3.18 1.25
N GLY A 317 11.31 3.74 2.33
CA GLY A 317 10.77 3.02 3.47
C GLY A 317 9.58 2.16 3.07
N SER A 318 8.57 2.76 2.44
CA SER A 318 7.38 2.06 1.98
C SER A 318 7.71 0.97 0.96
N SER A 319 8.59 1.26 -0.01
CA SER A 319 9.02 0.25 -0.99
C SER A 319 9.76 -0.92 -0.35
N SER A 320 10.70 -0.64 0.56
CA SER A 320 11.46 -1.69 1.22
C SER A 320 10.63 -2.46 2.23
N TYR A 321 9.64 -1.83 2.85
CA TYR A 321 8.67 -2.51 3.70
C TYR A 321 7.83 -3.50 2.90
N ALA A 322 7.30 -3.09 1.75
CA ALA A 322 6.52 -3.95 0.88
C ALA A 322 7.36 -5.12 0.31
N LEU A 323 8.58 -4.84 -0.15
CA LEU A 323 9.50 -5.86 -0.68
C LEU A 323 10.09 -6.79 0.39
N GLY A 324 10.01 -6.38 1.65
CA GLY A 324 10.46 -7.19 2.79
C GLY A 324 9.44 -8.24 3.22
N GLN A 325 8.20 -8.20 2.72
CA GLN A 325 7.18 -9.18 3.10
C GLN A 325 7.33 -10.47 2.28
N VAL A 326 7.44 -11.59 2.97
CA VAL A 326 7.39 -12.92 2.34
C VAL A 326 6.03 -13.10 1.68
N ASN A 327 5.98 -13.52 0.42
CA ASN A 327 4.75 -13.60 -0.40
C ASN A 327 4.05 -12.26 -0.67
N GLY A 328 4.74 -11.14 -0.47
CA GLY A 328 4.24 -9.80 -0.79
C GLY A 328 4.15 -9.51 -2.30
N PRO A 329 3.89 -8.25 -2.67
CA PRO A 329 3.83 -7.84 -4.07
C PRO A 329 5.17 -8.06 -4.78
N THR A 330 5.11 -8.31 -6.08
CA THR A 330 6.32 -8.52 -6.87
C THR A 330 7.19 -7.25 -6.92
N PRO A 331 8.52 -7.37 -7.09
CA PRO A 331 9.39 -6.21 -7.29
C PRO A 331 8.93 -5.28 -8.41
N VAL A 332 8.40 -5.87 -9.49
CA VAL A 332 7.85 -5.12 -10.62
C VAL A 332 6.68 -4.24 -10.19
N SER A 333 5.70 -4.81 -9.49
CA SER A 333 4.51 -4.08 -9.00
C SER A 333 4.90 -2.94 -8.08
N VAL A 334 5.86 -3.16 -7.18
CA VAL A 334 6.37 -2.10 -6.29
C VAL A 334 7.09 -1.00 -7.08
N TYR A 335 7.91 -1.34 -8.08
CA TYR A 335 8.60 -0.35 -8.90
C TYR A 335 7.64 0.50 -9.75
N LEU A 336 6.60 -0.12 -10.29
CA LEU A 336 5.50 0.60 -10.94
C LEU A 336 4.81 1.52 -9.94
N GLN A 337 4.42 1.04 -8.75
CA GLN A 337 3.83 1.87 -7.70
C GLN A 337 4.72 3.05 -7.29
N MET A 338 6.06 2.90 -7.33
CA MET A 338 7.03 3.97 -7.07
C MET A 338 7.20 4.97 -8.23
N GLY A 339 6.52 4.78 -9.36
CA GLY A 339 6.69 5.54 -10.59
C GLY A 339 8.12 5.44 -11.13
N GLN A 340 8.71 4.24 -11.11
CA GLN A 340 10.06 3.98 -11.57
C GLN A 340 10.04 3.22 -12.91
N SER A 341 10.81 3.70 -13.89
CA SER A 341 11.02 2.98 -15.15
C SER A 341 11.69 1.63 -14.89
N LEU A 342 11.19 0.59 -15.55
CA LEU A 342 11.74 -0.77 -15.58
C LEU A 342 12.82 -0.91 -16.67
N GLY A 343 13.01 0.13 -17.48
CA GLY A 343 13.99 0.24 -18.55
C GLY A 343 13.38 -0.01 -19.93
N LYS A 344 14.08 0.44 -20.98
CA LYS A 344 13.56 0.53 -22.37
C LYS A 344 12.84 -0.71 -22.89
N LEU A 345 13.35 -1.92 -22.57
CA LEU A 345 12.75 -3.16 -23.04
C LEU A 345 11.53 -3.54 -22.19
N LYS A 346 11.66 -3.50 -20.86
CA LYS A 346 10.63 -3.98 -19.93
C LYS A 346 9.40 -3.07 -19.91
N ASP A 347 9.59 -1.75 -20.02
CA ASP A 347 8.50 -0.77 -20.08
C ASP A 347 7.56 -1.04 -21.29
N ARG A 348 8.03 -1.70 -22.35
CA ARG A 348 7.21 -2.02 -23.54
C ARG A 348 6.26 -3.21 -23.35
N TYR A 349 6.53 -4.10 -22.39
CA TYR A 349 5.80 -5.36 -22.24
C TYR A 349 5.16 -5.54 -20.87
N ILE A 350 5.61 -4.79 -19.87
CA ILE A 350 5.17 -4.92 -18.49
C ILE A 350 4.34 -3.69 -18.14
N HIS A 351 3.04 -3.89 -18.06
CA HIS A 351 2.08 -2.83 -17.75
C HIS A 351 1.60 -2.89 -16.31
N PHE A 352 0.98 -1.81 -15.87
CA PHE A 352 0.29 -1.73 -14.60
C PHE A 352 -0.76 -2.85 -14.48
N GLY A 353 -0.73 -3.57 -13.35
CA GLY A 353 -1.70 -4.61 -13.02
C GLY A 353 -2.45 -4.22 -11.76
N GLU A 354 -3.75 -3.96 -11.90
CA GLU A 354 -4.60 -3.42 -10.84
C GLU A 354 -4.57 -4.26 -9.55
N GLY A 355 -4.77 -5.59 -9.65
CA GLY A 355 -4.77 -6.48 -8.48
C GLY A 355 -3.44 -6.50 -7.72
N ALA A 356 -2.32 -6.31 -8.42
CA ALA A 356 -1.00 -6.25 -7.78
C ALA A 356 -0.75 -4.90 -7.10
N ASP A 357 -1.29 -3.81 -7.66
CA ASP A 357 -1.28 -2.50 -7.02
C ASP A 357 -2.18 -2.47 -5.78
N GLN A 358 -3.38 -3.05 -5.87
CA GLN A 358 -4.31 -3.21 -4.75
C GLN A 358 -3.66 -3.96 -3.58
N LEU A 359 -2.96 -5.07 -3.86
CA LEU A 359 -2.16 -5.79 -2.87
C LEU A 359 -1.07 -4.90 -2.27
N CYS A 360 -0.34 -4.17 -3.11
CA CYS A 360 0.71 -3.26 -2.68
C CYS A 360 0.17 -2.13 -1.78
N GLY A 361 -0.96 -1.53 -2.16
CA GLY A 361 -1.67 -0.48 -1.45
C GLY A 361 -2.13 -0.92 -0.06
N ARG A 362 -2.74 -2.10 0.06
CA ARG A 362 -3.13 -2.67 1.37
C ARG A 362 -1.92 -2.91 2.26
N MET A 363 -0.84 -3.40 1.67
CA MET A 363 0.39 -3.67 2.40
C MET A 363 1.01 -2.39 2.94
N ILE A 364 1.20 -1.36 2.13
CA ILE A 364 1.79 -0.09 2.59
C ILE A 364 0.88 0.74 3.49
N ALA A 365 -0.44 0.50 3.46
CA ALA A 365 -1.36 1.02 4.47
C ALA A 365 -1.06 0.46 5.88
N GLY A 366 -0.20 -0.57 5.99
CA GLY A 366 0.18 -1.18 7.26
C GLY A 366 -0.85 -2.20 7.76
N LEU A 367 -1.69 -2.73 6.87
CA LEU A 367 -2.65 -3.77 7.22
C LEU A 367 -1.92 -5.08 7.58
N PRO A 368 -2.44 -5.87 8.53
CA PRO A 368 -1.77 -7.05 9.05
C PRO A 368 -1.77 -8.19 8.02
N PHE A 369 -0.72 -8.25 7.19
CA PHE A 369 -0.60 -9.16 6.05
C PHE A 369 -0.77 -10.64 6.37
N ASN A 370 -0.35 -11.08 7.54
CA ASN A 370 -0.46 -12.50 7.96
C ASN A 370 -1.77 -12.80 8.70
N SER A 371 -2.82 -12.02 8.47
CA SER A 371 -4.11 -12.13 9.16
C SER A 371 -5.27 -11.90 8.18
N GLU A 372 -6.42 -12.52 8.43
CA GLU A 372 -7.68 -12.18 7.75
C GLU A 372 -8.04 -10.69 7.85
N ARG A 373 -7.53 -10.01 8.89
CA ARG A 373 -7.67 -8.57 9.09
C ARG A 373 -7.03 -7.76 7.97
N PHE A 374 -6.16 -8.35 7.14
CA PHE A 374 -5.67 -7.74 5.90
C PHE A 374 -6.80 -7.39 4.93
N ALA A 375 -7.89 -8.16 4.95
CA ALA A 375 -9.07 -7.96 4.11
C ALA A 375 -10.08 -6.98 4.70
N VAL A 376 -9.69 -6.15 5.69
CA VAL A 376 -10.58 -5.15 6.27
C VAL A 376 -11.02 -4.12 5.23
N LEU A 377 -12.30 -3.75 5.30
CA LEU A 377 -12.87 -2.64 4.54
C LEU A 377 -12.72 -1.33 5.31
N PRO A 378 -12.73 -0.16 4.64
CA PRO A 378 -12.79 1.11 5.35
C PRO A 378 -14.06 1.15 6.22
N PRO A 379 -14.03 1.88 7.35
CA PRO A 379 -15.25 2.22 8.06
C PRO A 379 -16.27 2.82 7.08
N HIS A 380 -17.50 2.34 7.12
CA HIS A 380 -18.55 2.76 6.19
C HIS A 380 -19.93 2.71 6.87
N PHE A 381 -20.90 3.35 6.23
CA PHE A 381 -22.29 3.37 6.69
C PHE A 381 -23.15 2.42 5.84
N PRO A 382 -24.23 1.85 6.40
CA PRO A 382 -25.22 1.12 5.62
C PRO A 382 -26.02 2.06 4.69
N PRO A 383 -26.65 1.53 3.62
CA PRO A 383 -27.48 2.31 2.69
C PRO A 383 -28.53 3.19 3.39
N THR A 384 -29.18 2.64 4.42
CA THR A 384 -30.19 3.34 5.22
C THR A 384 -29.71 4.66 5.84
N VAL A 385 -28.39 4.81 6.05
CA VAL A 385 -27.77 6.03 6.56
C VAL A 385 -27.19 6.87 5.42
N THR A 386 -26.54 6.26 4.42
CA THR A 386 -25.98 7.00 3.28
C THR A 386 -27.05 7.66 2.42
N ASP A 387 -28.23 7.06 2.30
CA ASP A 387 -29.35 7.61 1.52
C ASP A 387 -29.89 8.92 2.14
N GLN A 388 -29.66 9.13 3.44
CA GLN A 388 -30.00 10.38 4.14
C GLN A 388 -28.92 11.46 3.99
N MET A 389 -27.73 11.12 3.48
CA MET A 389 -26.62 12.06 3.26
C MET A 389 -26.78 12.79 1.92
N THR A 390 -27.88 13.54 1.79
CA THR A 390 -28.23 14.30 0.58
C THR A 390 -27.21 15.41 0.27
N SER A 391 -27.36 16.06 -0.90
CA SER A 391 -26.51 17.22 -1.23
C SER A 391 -26.67 18.36 -0.23
N GLU A 392 -27.86 18.57 0.32
CA GLU A 392 -28.13 19.57 1.37
C GLU A 392 -27.38 19.22 2.66
N TYR A 393 -27.47 17.96 3.11
CA TYR A 393 -26.71 17.46 4.24
C TYR A 393 -25.21 17.75 4.10
N TRP A 394 -24.63 17.45 2.93
CA TRP A 394 -23.21 17.68 2.70
C TRP A 394 -22.84 19.15 2.59
N ASN A 395 -23.71 20.01 2.03
CA ASN A 395 -23.46 21.45 1.98
C ASN A 395 -23.45 22.09 3.38
N ASP A 396 -24.29 21.57 4.29
CA ASP A 396 -24.27 21.99 5.69
C ASP A 396 -22.99 21.54 6.39
N LEU A 397 -22.57 20.29 6.13
CA LEU A 397 -21.42 19.67 6.79
C LEU A 397 -20.06 20.14 6.26
N VAL A 398 -19.96 20.39 4.95
CA VAL A 398 -18.71 20.66 4.24
C VAL A 398 -18.90 21.89 3.37
N SER A 399 -18.30 23.01 3.79
CA SER A 399 -18.37 24.26 3.05
C SER A 399 -17.84 24.09 1.62
N GLY A 400 -18.64 24.46 0.63
CA GLY A 400 -18.28 24.31 -0.78
C GLY A 400 -18.26 22.86 -1.27
N PHE A 401 -18.98 21.93 -0.62
CA PHE A 401 -19.06 20.52 -1.04
C PHE A 401 -19.34 20.36 -2.54
N ALA A 402 -20.28 21.13 -3.08
CA ALA A 402 -20.63 21.12 -4.51
C ALA A 402 -19.45 21.45 -5.45
N ASN A 403 -18.42 22.16 -4.96
CA ASN A 403 -17.25 22.56 -5.74
C ASN A 403 -16.17 21.46 -5.80
N TYR A 404 -16.28 20.40 -5.00
CA TYR A 404 -15.38 19.26 -5.09
C TYR A 404 -15.66 18.43 -6.35
N SER A 405 -14.61 17.85 -6.93
CA SER A 405 -14.72 16.92 -8.06
C SER A 405 -15.64 15.73 -7.70
N ARG A 406 -16.29 15.13 -8.70
CA ARG A 406 -17.18 13.97 -8.48
C ARG A 406 -16.44 12.82 -7.78
N GLY A 407 -15.21 12.54 -8.21
CA GLY A 407 -14.39 11.44 -7.69
C GLY A 407 -14.09 11.55 -6.20
N ILE A 408 -13.73 12.73 -5.68
CA ILE A 408 -13.50 12.88 -4.24
C ILE A 408 -14.81 13.01 -3.45
N ARG A 409 -15.88 13.54 -4.04
CA ARG A 409 -17.20 13.61 -3.39
C ARG A 409 -17.71 12.24 -2.97
N SER A 410 -17.50 11.20 -3.78
CA SER A 410 -17.89 9.83 -3.43
C SER A 410 -17.09 9.24 -2.25
N ALA A 411 -15.93 9.82 -1.89
CA ALA A 411 -15.15 9.40 -0.74
C ALA A 411 -15.65 10.00 0.60
N PHE A 412 -16.41 11.10 0.58
CA PHE A 412 -16.85 11.80 1.80
C PHE A 412 -17.66 10.93 2.79
N PRO A 413 -18.59 10.06 2.36
CA PRO A 413 -19.25 9.13 3.28
C PRO A 413 -18.26 8.25 4.05
N PHE A 414 -17.19 7.80 3.41
CA PHE A 414 -16.14 6.98 4.02
C PHE A 414 -15.19 7.80 4.89
N PHE A 415 -14.90 9.04 4.51
CA PHE A 415 -14.16 9.99 5.35
C PHE A 415 -14.91 10.26 6.66
N LEU A 416 -16.21 10.53 6.56
CA LEU A 416 -17.08 10.74 7.70
C LEU A 416 -17.17 9.50 8.58
N ALA A 417 -17.39 8.32 7.98
CA ALA A 417 -17.41 7.06 8.70
C ALA A 417 -16.08 6.80 9.43
N SER A 418 -14.94 7.12 8.80
CA SER A 418 -13.62 7.00 9.42
C SER A 418 -13.47 7.95 10.62
N ILE A 419 -13.91 9.21 10.52
CA ILE A 419 -13.88 10.15 11.65
C ILE A 419 -14.75 9.65 12.81
N VAL A 420 -15.97 9.18 12.53
CA VAL A 420 -16.92 8.70 13.55
C VAL A 420 -16.41 7.42 14.20
N TYR A 421 -15.90 6.47 13.40
CA TYR A 421 -15.30 5.22 13.92
C TYR A 421 -14.15 5.49 14.88
N HIS A 422 -13.29 6.47 14.54
CA HIS A 422 -12.10 6.82 15.30
C HIS A 422 -12.34 7.95 16.31
N GLU A 423 -13.59 8.37 16.56
CA GLU A 423 -13.87 9.57 17.36
C GLU A 423 -13.22 9.50 18.75
N GLN A 424 -13.35 8.36 19.44
CA GLN A 424 -12.78 8.17 20.76
C GLN A 424 -11.25 8.30 20.73
N PHE A 425 -10.58 7.58 19.81
CA PHE A 425 -9.14 7.68 19.61
C PHE A 425 -8.69 9.12 19.32
N LEU A 426 -9.42 9.85 18.46
CA LEU A 426 -9.12 11.24 18.14
C LEU A 426 -9.20 12.11 19.40
N ARG A 427 -10.25 11.95 20.21
CA ARG A 427 -10.44 12.70 21.47
C ARG A 427 -9.35 12.42 22.51
N ASP A 428 -8.88 11.17 22.57
CA ASP A 428 -7.83 10.77 23.51
C ASP A 428 -6.43 11.21 23.06
N THR A 429 -6.22 11.32 21.74
CA THR A 429 -4.88 11.53 21.15
C THR A 429 -4.62 12.99 20.77
N LEU A 430 -5.63 13.68 20.23
CA LEU A 430 -5.47 15.06 19.74
C LEU A 430 -5.74 16.06 20.87
N SER A 431 -5.07 17.21 20.80
CA SER A 431 -5.36 18.32 21.71
C SER A 431 -6.86 18.70 21.66
N PRO A 432 -7.50 19.01 22.81
CA PRO A 432 -8.89 19.48 22.83
C PRO A 432 -9.15 20.72 21.97
N GLY A 433 -8.12 21.53 21.72
CA GLY A 433 -8.18 22.70 20.84
C GLY A 433 -8.10 22.39 19.35
N HIS A 434 -7.94 21.12 18.95
CA HIS A 434 -7.77 20.72 17.55
C HIS A 434 -9.03 21.07 16.72
N PRO A 435 -8.88 21.69 15.53
CA PRO A 435 -10.01 22.17 14.72
C PRO A 435 -11.06 21.12 14.38
N ILE A 436 -10.69 19.83 14.32
CA ILE A 436 -11.64 18.75 14.04
C ILE A 436 -12.80 18.75 15.04
N PHE A 437 -12.56 19.07 16.31
CA PHE A 437 -13.61 19.08 17.35
C PHE A 437 -14.54 20.29 17.27
N LYS A 438 -14.18 21.30 16.49
CA LYS A 438 -15.01 22.47 16.19
C LYS A 438 -15.60 22.40 14.77
N ALA A 439 -15.16 21.44 13.97
CA ALA A 439 -15.64 21.26 12.61
C ALA A 439 -17.12 20.84 12.61
N ARG A 440 -17.80 21.19 11.51
CA ARG A 440 -19.25 20.97 11.34
C ARG A 440 -19.66 19.50 11.46
N VAL A 441 -18.72 18.57 11.25
CA VAL A 441 -18.92 17.14 11.50
C VAL A 441 -19.40 16.82 12.92
N PHE A 442 -19.01 17.61 13.93
CA PHE A 442 -19.48 17.46 15.30
C PHE A 442 -20.47 18.56 15.73
N SER A 443 -20.43 19.74 15.12
CA SER A 443 -21.24 20.90 15.55
C SER A 443 -22.52 21.10 14.75
N SER A 444 -22.65 20.56 13.54
CA SER A 444 -23.79 20.79 12.63
C SER A 444 -24.34 19.51 12.01
N ASN A 445 -23.80 18.35 12.37
CA ASN A 445 -24.20 17.07 11.82
C ASN A 445 -25.49 16.55 12.46
N ALA A 446 -26.62 16.77 11.80
CA ALA A 446 -27.93 16.31 12.27
C ALA A 446 -28.04 14.79 12.42
N LEU A 447 -27.23 14.02 11.68
CA LEU A 447 -27.24 12.56 11.71
C LEU A 447 -26.18 11.95 12.64
N LEU A 448 -25.44 12.76 13.41
CA LEU A 448 -24.26 12.30 14.15
C LEU A 448 -24.56 11.12 15.09
N ASN A 449 -25.66 11.18 15.84
CA ASN A 449 -26.01 10.10 16.77
C ASN A 449 -26.38 8.79 16.04
N LEU A 450 -27.14 8.90 14.95
CA LEU A 450 -27.46 7.76 14.09
C LEU A 450 -26.19 7.18 13.48
N GLN A 451 -25.29 8.03 12.99
CA GLN A 451 -24.02 7.63 12.40
C GLN A 451 -23.12 6.92 13.42
N ARG A 452 -22.96 7.46 14.64
CA ARG A 452 -22.21 6.80 15.72
C ARG A 452 -22.69 5.38 16.00
N ALA A 453 -24.00 5.17 15.97
CA ALA A 453 -24.60 3.85 16.20
C ALA A 453 -24.52 2.91 14.97
N SER A 454 -24.24 3.44 13.78
CA SER A 454 -24.40 2.70 12.52
C SER A 454 -23.10 2.47 11.74
N VAL A 455 -21.94 2.95 12.21
CA VAL A 455 -20.67 2.68 11.51
C VAL A 455 -20.39 1.17 11.52
N VAL A 456 -20.10 0.62 10.34
CA VAL A 456 -19.74 -0.78 10.13
C VAL A 456 -18.25 -0.90 9.83
N LEU A 457 -17.61 -1.88 10.47
CA LEU A 457 -16.30 -2.40 10.09
C LEU A 457 -16.44 -3.88 9.77
N SER A 458 -16.06 -4.28 8.56
CA SER A 458 -16.22 -5.67 8.09
C SER A 458 -14.99 -6.16 7.35
N LEU A 459 -14.85 -7.49 7.26
CA LEU A 459 -13.75 -8.17 6.60
C LEU A 459 -14.23 -8.87 5.33
N GLY A 460 -13.47 -8.76 4.25
CA GLY A 460 -13.78 -9.40 2.97
C GLY A 460 -14.93 -8.69 2.27
N THR A 461 -16.17 -9.07 2.55
CA THR A 461 -17.36 -8.49 1.91
C THR A 461 -18.24 -7.81 2.97
N SER A 462 -18.67 -6.59 2.70
CA SER A 462 -19.63 -5.90 3.56
C SER A 462 -21.01 -6.53 3.44
N PRO A 463 -21.63 -6.98 4.55
CA PRO A 463 -22.97 -7.55 4.52
C PRO A 463 -24.06 -6.49 4.28
N VAL A 464 -23.76 -5.21 4.49
CA VAL A 464 -24.76 -4.12 4.43
C VAL A 464 -24.79 -3.40 3.08
N CYS A 465 -23.67 -3.37 2.35
CA CYS A 465 -23.57 -2.62 1.09
C CYS A 465 -22.82 -3.36 -0.02
N GLY A 466 -22.36 -4.59 0.22
CA GLY A 466 -21.76 -5.43 -0.82
C GLY A 466 -20.35 -5.04 -1.28
N ILE A 467 -19.72 -4.02 -0.68
CA ILE A 467 -18.31 -3.66 -0.95
C ILE A 467 -17.42 -4.88 -0.69
N LYS A 468 -16.48 -5.17 -1.59
CA LYS A 468 -15.56 -6.31 -1.49
C LYS A 468 -14.12 -5.87 -1.36
N ALA A 469 -13.36 -6.59 -0.55
CA ALA A 469 -11.94 -6.35 -0.36
C ALA A 469 -11.16 -6.80 -1.60
N THR A 470 -10.48 -5.85 -2.22
CA THR A 470 -9.63 -6.07 -3.40
C THR A 470 -8.16 -6.32 -3.02
N GLY A 471 -7.32 -6.86 -3.91
CA GLY A 471 -5.89 -7.07 -3.62
C GLY A 471 -5.58 -8.10 -2.52
N ILE A 472 -6.45 -9.10 -2.32
CA ILE A 472 -6.27 -10.15 -1.32
C ILE A 472 -5.49 -11.32 -1.92
N PRO A 473 -4.33 -11.71 -1.36
CA PRO A 473 -3.58 -12.89 -1.81
C PRO A 473 -4.40 -14.18 -1.66
N ALA A 474 -4.19 -15.12 -2.57
CA ALA A 474 -4.86 -16.42 -2.56
C ALA A 474 -4.67 -17.18 -1.23
N HIS A 475 -3.49 -17.12 -0.62
CA HIS A 475 -3.23 -17.81 0.65
C HIS A 475 -4.07 -17.27 1.81
N LEU A 476 -4.42 -15.97 1.81
CA LEU A 476 -5.31 -15.40 2.83
C LEU A 476 -6.78 -15.75 2.56
N ALA A 477 -7.17 -15.86 1.30
CA ALA A 477 -8.49 -16.38 0.95
C ALA A 477 -8.64 -17.82 1.45
N VAL A 478 -7.64 -18.69 1.23
CA VAL A 478 -7.62 -20.05 1.76
C VAL A 478 -7.60 -20.08 3.30
N ALA A 479 -6.78 -19.23 3.93
CA ALA A 479 -6.71 -19.15 5.39
C ALA A 479 -8.06 -18.79 6.02
N LYS A 480 -8.85 -17.94 5.35
CA LYS A 480 -10.23 -17.62 5.75
C LYS A 480 -11.13 -18.86 5.66
N GLU A 481 -11.17 -19.54 4.52
CA GLU A 481 -11.97 -20.77 4.35
C GLU A 481 -11.61 -21.84 5.41
N VAL A 482 -10.32 -21.99 5.73
CA VAL A 482 -9.85 -22.91 6.79
C VAL A 482 -10.33 -22.48 8.17
N LYS A 483 -10.37 -21.18 8.45
CA LYS A 483 -10.89 -20.65 9.72
C LYS A 483 -12.40 -20.90 9.82
N ASP A 484 -13.15 -20.61 8.77
CA ASP A 484 -14.60 -20.82 8.71
C ASP A 484 -14.92 -22.32 8.90
N LEU A 485 -14.19 -23.21 8.23
CA LEU A 485 -14.27 -24.67 8.44
C LEU A 485 -13.97 -25.09 9.88
N ARG A 486 -12.95 -24.49 10.53
CA ARG A 486 -12.63 -24.78 11.93
C ARG A 486 -13.77 -24.38 12.87
N GLU A 487 -14.43 -23.26 12.60
CA GLU A 487 -15.59 -22.82 13.38
C GLU A 487 -16.78 -23.77 13.19
N GLU A 488 -17.05 -24.23 11.96
CA GLU A 488 -18.06 -25.25 11.68
C GLU A 488 -17.77 -26.57 12.39
N VAL A 489 -16.53 -27.07 12.33
CA VAL A 489 -16.10 -28.28 13.05
C VAL A 489 -16.26 -28.11 14.56
N SER A 490 -15.98 -26.91 15.11
CA SER A 490 -16.19 -26.65 16.53
C SER A 490 -17.68 -26.69 16.91
N LYS A 491 -18.57 -26.17 16.06
CA LYS A 491 -20.03 -26.25 16.27
C LYS A 491 -20.50 -27.69 16.24
N LEU A 492 -20.11 -28.46 15.23
CA LEU A 492 -20.42 -29.89 15.12
C LEU A 492 -19.91 -30.68 16.33
N ASN A 493 -18.71 -30.39 16.82
CA ASN A 493 -18.17 -31.05 18.00
C ASN A 493 -18.99 -30.73 19.26
N ASN A 494 -19.44 -29.48 19.43
CA ASN A 494 -20.30 -29.11 20.55
C ASN A 494 -21.66 -29.83 20.46
N GLU A 495 -22.24 -29.92 19.26
CA GLU A 495 -23.48 -30.67 19.03
C GLU A 495 -23.31 -32.17 19.33
N LEU A 496 -22.20 -32.77 18.93
CA LEU A 496 -21.89 -34.17 19.25
C LEU A 496 -21.68 -34.40 20.76
N VAL A 497 -21.07 -33.46 21.47
CA VAL A 497 -20.92 -33.54 22.93
C VAL A 497 -22.29 -33.48 23.61
N LEU A 498 -23.16 -32.57 23.18
CA LEU A 498 -24.54 -32.48 23.68
C LEU A 498 -25.32 -33.75 23.38
N LEU A 499 -25.23 -34.28 22.16
CA LEU A 499 -25.86 -35.54 21.75
C LEU A 499 -25.39 -36.70 22.64
N LYS A 500 -24.08 -36.80 22.88
CA LYS A 500 -23.50 -37.83 23.74
C LYS A 500 -23.97 -37.71 25.19
N GLN A 501 -24.11 -36.48 25.69
CA GLN A 501 -24.62 -36.23 27.04
C GLN A 501 -26.09 -36.61 27.15
N ASP A 502 -26.91 -36.27 26.15
CA ASP A 502 -28.33 -36.67 26.07
C ASP A 502 -28.47 -38.19 25.98
N MET A 503 -27.66 -38.86 25.16
CA MET A 503 -27.60 -40.32 25.10
C MET A 503 -27.23 -40.94 26.46
N ASN A 504 -26.27 -40.37 27.18
CA ASN A 504 -25.83 -40.93 28.46
C ASN A 504 -26.80 -40.69 29.62
N THR A 505 -27.65 -39.66 29.54
CA THR A 505 -28.55 -39.27 30.64
C THR A 505 -29.99 -39.69 30.39
N LYS A 506 -30.53 -39.43 29.19
CA LYS A 506 -31.94 -39.67 28.89
C LYS A 506 -32.20 -41.12 28.46
N LEU A 507 -31.25 -41.77 27.79
CA LEU A 507 -31.44 -43.14 27.32
C LEU A 507 -31.56 -44.15 28.46
N PRO A 508 -30.67 -44.15 29.49
CA PRO A 508 -30.77 -45.12 30.58
C PRO A 508 -32.01 -44.92 31.44
N ASP A 509 -32.34 -43.67 31.77
CA ASP A 509 -33.47 -43.34 32.66
C ASP A 509 -34.82 -43.72 32.01
N ASN A 510 -35.04 -43.35 30.75
CA ASN A 510 -36.27 -43.69 30.04
C ASN A 510 -36.46 -45.21 29.86
N VAL A 511 -35.35 -45.92 29.61
CA VAL A 511 -35.37 -47.38 29.45
C VAL A 511 -35.60 -48.05 30.81
N ALA A 512 -34.95 -47.57 31.88
CA ALA A 512 -35.10 -48.08 33.23
C ALA A 512 -36.53 -47.87 33.78
N ASP A 513 -37.08 -46.66 33.64
CA ASP A 513 -38.44 -46.33 34.09
C ASP A 513 -39.49 -47.22 33.42
N LYS A 514 -39.32 -47.49 32.12
CA LYS A 514 -40.21 -48.39 31.37
C LYS A 514 -40.09 -49.84 31.83
N VAL A 515 -38.87 -50.35 32.00
CA VAL A 515 -38.63 -51.72 32.53
C VAL A 515 -39.25 -51.89 33.90
N VAL A 516 -39.09 -50.90 34.78
CA VAL A 516 -39.67 -50.90 36.13
C VAL A 516 -41.19 -50.88 36.04
N ALA A 517 -41.78 -50.01 35.22
CA ALA A 517 -43.23 -49.94 35.04
C ALA A 517 -43.82 -51.27 34.51
N ASP A 518 -43.20 -51.88 33.51
CA ASP A 518 -43.66 -53.14 32.90
C ASP A 518 -43.48 -54.33 33.85
N LEU A 519 -42.39 -54.35 34.64
CA LEU A 519 -42.22 -55.34 35.71
C LEU A 519 -43.28 -55.15 36.80
N MET A 520 -43.48 -53.92 37.29
CA MET A 520 -44.44 -53.62 38.37
C MET A 520 -45.88 -53.94 37.98
N GLN A 521 -46.29 -53.69 36.73
CA GLN A 521 -47.61 -54.09 36.23
C GLN A 521 -47.83 -55.60 36.27
N LYS A 522 -46.77 -56.39 36.08
CA LYS A 522 -46.82 -57.86 36.08
C LYS A 522 -46.65 -58.48 37.48
N PHE A 523 -46.28 -57.69 38.50
CA PHE A 523 -46.19 -58.12 39.91
C PHE A 523 -47.49 -57.94 40.70
N VAL A 524 -48.51 -57.27 40.15
CA VAL A 524 -49.81 -57.16 40.81
C VAL A 524 -50.65 -58.39 40.47
N VAL A 525 -50.71 -59.38 41.38
CA VAL A 525 -51.93 -60.06 41.88
C VAL A 525 -51.55 -61.01 43.04
N ASN A 526 -52.37 -60.95 44.09
CA ASN A 526 -52.62 -61.95 45.13
C ASN A 526 -52.12 -63.39 44.82
N GLY A 527 -50.89 -63.71 45.24
CA GLY A 527 -50.40 -65.09 45.31
C GLY A 527 -49.64 -65.58 44.06
N VAL A 528 -48.39 -65.13 43.94
CA VAL A 528 -47.24 -65.78 43.27
C VAL A 528 -47.50 -66.48 41.93
N ALA A 529 -47.45 -65.73 40.82
CA ALA A 529 -47.07 -66.28 39.53
C ALA A 529 -45.57 -66.01 39.28
N PRO A 530 -44.73 -67.02 39.00
CA PRO A 530 -43.33 -66.79 38.66
C PRO A 530 -43.22 -66.25 37.24
N VAL A 531 -42.36 -65.25 37.05
CA VAL A 531 -41.99 -64.74 35.72
C VAL A 531 -41.57 -65.92 34.84
N SER A 532 -42.28 -66.15 33.73
CA SER A 532 -41.94 -67.25 32.82
C SER A 532 -40.78 -66.88 31.90
N LEU A 533 -40.10 -67.89 31.34
CA LEU A 533 -39.08 -67.68 30.30
C LEU A 533 -39.64 -66.91 29.09
N GLN A 534 -40.91 -67.15 28.75
CA GLN A 534 -41.59 -66.43 27.66
C GLN A 534 -41.83 -64.96 28.02
N ASP A 535 -42.10 -64.65 29.30
CA ASP A 535 -42.24 -63.27 29.77
C ASP A 535 -40.92 -62.51 29.69
N LEU A 536 -39.79 -63.16 30.00
CA LEU A 536 -38.45 -62.57 29.85
C LEU A 536 -38.09 -62.35 28.38
N VAL A 537 -38.48 -63.27 27.49
CA VAL A 537 -38.27 -63.11 26.04
C VAL A 537 -39.08 -61.94 25.50
N ASN A 538 -40.35 -61.82 25.89
CA ASN A 538 -41.20 -60.71 25.48
C ASN A 538 -40.67 -59.37 26.04
N LEU A 539 -40.27 -59.34 27.31
CA LEU A 539 -39.65 -58.15 27.93
C LEU A 539 -38.38 -57.72 27.17
N ARG A 540 -37.56 -58.68 26.71
CA ARG A 540 -36.36 -58.37 25.89
C ARG A 540 -36.72 -57.73 24.56
N VAL A 541 -37.79 -58.17 23.91
CA VAL A 541 -38.27 -57.60 22.63
C VAL A 541 -38.82 -56.20 22.84
N ASP A 542 -39.65 -56.02 23.88
CA ASP A 542 -40.23 -54.73 24.24
C ASP A 542 -39.14 -53.73 24.65
N LEU A 543 -38.12 -54.20 25.39
CA LEU A 543 -36.95 -53.41 25.77
C LEU A 543 -36.14 -52.97 24.55
N ALA A 544 -35.92 -53.88 23.59
CA ALA A 544 -35.23 -53.56 22.36
C ALA A 544 -36.02 -52.54 21.53
N ALA A 545 -37.35 -52.67 21.45
CA ALA A 545 -38.21 -51.71 20.76
C ALA A 545 -38.20 -50.33 21.45
N GLU A 546 -38.19 -50.30 22.79
CA GLU A 546 -38.12 -49.07 23.56
C GLU A 546 -36.76 -48.40 23.46
N ILE A 547 -35.65 -49.15 23.44
CA ILE A 547 -34.32 -48.61 23.15
C ILE A 547 -34.31 -47.95 21.76
N HIS A 548 -34.88 -48.60 20.73
CA HIS A 548 -34.99 -48.00 19.40
C HIS A 548 -35.86 -46.74 19.39
N ARG A 549 -36.97 -46.73 20.15
CA ARG A 549 -37.84 -45.57 20.30
C ARG A 549 -37.15 -44.41 21.02
N ALA A 550 -36.44 -44.71 22.11
CA ALA A 550 -35.67 -43.75 22.88
C ALA A 550 -34.53 -43.14 22.05
N ILE A 551 -33.81 -43.96 21.28
CA ILE A 551 -32.85 -43.48 20.28
C ILE A 551 -33.54 -42.56 19.25
N GLY A 552 -34.74 -42.90 18.80
CA GLY A 552 -35.55 -42.06 17.89
C GLY A 552 -36.05 -40.74 18.48
N THR A 553 -36.15 -40.62 19.82
CA THR A 553 -36.53 -39.37 20.51
C THR A 553 -35.34 -38.45 20.78
N ILE A 554 -34.11 -38.95 20.66
CA ILE A 554 -32.92 -38.12 20.72
C ILE A 554 -32.87 -37.28 19.45
N GLN A 555 -33.00 -35.96 19.59
CA GLN A 555 -32.89 -35.05 18.47
C GLN A 555 -31.46 -35.11 17.92
N VAL A 556 -31.31 -35.79 16.78
CA VAL A 556 -30.13 -35.64 15.94
C VAL A 556 -30.11 -34.19 15.45
N PRO A 557 -28.98 -33.47 15.53
CA PRO A 557 -28.90 -32.13 14.97
C PRO A 557 -29.29 -32.19 13.49
N GLN A 558 -30.39 -31.52 13.12
CA GLN A 558 -30.69 -31.25 11.73
C GLN A 558 -29.77 -30.12 11.24
N GLY A 559 -28.49 -30.47 11.08
CA GLY A 559 -27.50 -29.67 10.39
C GLY A 559 -27.42 -30.12 8.94
N ILE A 560 -28.00 -29.31 8.06
CA ILE A 560 -28.02 -29.40 6.59
C ILE A 560 -29.02 -30.43 6.04
N ALA A 561 -30.19 -29.92 5.65
CA ALA A 561 -30.87 -30.45 4.48
C ALA A 561 -29.84 -30.48 3.35
N THR A 562 -29.37 -31.66 3.00
CA THR A 562 -28.74 -31.89 1.71
C THR A 562 -29.73 -31.40 0.67
N GLN A 563 -29.40 -30.28 0.01
CA GLN A 563 -30.02 -29.97 -1.26
C GLN A 563 -29.93 -31.26 -2.10
N PRO A 564 -31.00 -31.65 -2.82
CA PRO A 564 -30.88 -32.74 -3.77
C PRO A 564 -29.69 -32.41 -4.66
N PRO A 565 -28.80 -33.38 -4.95
CA PRO A 565 -27.60 -33.10 -5.71
C PRO A 565 -28.02 -32.36 -6.97
N HIS A 566 -27.49 -31.14 -7.16
CA HIS A 566 -27.44 -30.56 -8.49
C HIS A 566 -26.94 -31.67 -9.41
N GLU A 567 -27.68 -31.94 -10.47
CA GLU A 567 -27.27 -32.85 -11.53
C GLU A 567 -25.83 -32.51 -11.92
N VAL A 568 -24.89 -33.26 -11.33
CA VAL A 568 -23.56 -33.39 -11.87
C VAL A 568 -23.82 -34.04 -13.20
N LEU A 569 -23.61 -33.29 -14.28
CA LEU A 569 -23.43 -33.83 -15.62
C LEU A 569 -22.56 -35.08 -15.45
N THR A 570 -23.17 -36.25 -15.57
CA THR A 570 -22.50 -37.54 -15.51
C THR A 570 -21.56 -37.57 -16.71
N SER A 571 -20.34 -37.08 -16.53
CA SER A 571 -19.26 -37.36 -17.47
C SER A 571 -19.02 -38.86 -17.37
N ALA A 572 -19.35 -39.59 -18.43
CA ALA A 572 -19.24 -41.03 -18.44
C ALA A 572 -17.75 -41.41 -18.37
N TRP A 573 -17.34 -42.05 -17.29
CA TRP A 573 -16.01 -42.66 -17.16
C TRP A 573 -16.11 -44.16 -17.47
N GLN A 574 -15.09 -44.72 -18.11
CA GLN A 574 -14.92 -46.15 -18.37
C GLN A 574 -13.68 -46.67 -17.63
N ARG A 575 -13.65 -47.97 -17.31
CA ARG A 575 -12.46 -48.61 -16.75
C ARG A 575 -11.51 -49.02 -17.87
N TRP A 576 -10.24 -48.67 -17.73
CA TRP A 576 -9.14 -49.12 -18.58
C TRP A 576 -8.23 -50.06 -17.80
N GLU A 577 -7.96 -51.22 -18.40
CA GLU A 577 -7.09 -52.25 -17.84
C GLU A 577 -5.81 -52.35 -18.68
N TRP A 578 -4.66 -52.35 -18.01
CA TRP A 578 -3.34 -52.39 -18.66
C TRP A 578 -2.93 -53.80 -19.13
N GLY A 579 -3.79 -54.80 -18.95
CA GLY A 579 -3.54 -56.20 -19.34
C GLY A 579 -2.58 -56.97 -18.42
N ASP A 580 -2.17 -56.37 -17.29
CA ASP A 580 -1.28 -56.98 -16.29
C ASP A 580 -2.02 -57.65 -15.12
N GLY A 581 -3.35 -57.54 -15.10
CA GLY A 581 -4.25 -58.17 -14.14
C GLY A 581 -4.15 -57.62 -12.71
N LYS A 582 -3.49 -56.48 -12.48
CA LYS A 582 -3.21 -56.02 -11.11
C LYS A 582 -3.94 -54.74 -10.70
N LEU A 583 -4.25 -53.81 -11.61
CA LEU A 583 -4.98 -52.57 -11.30
C LEU A 583 -5.78 -52.02 -12.51
N ALA A 584 -7.03 -51.60 -12.28
CA ALA A 584 -7.89 -50.94 -13.27
C ALA A 584 -8.08 -49.45 -12.93
N HIS A 585 -8.03 -48.58 -13.94
CA HIS A 585 -8.11 -47.12 -13.76
C HIS A 585 -9.34 -46.53 -14.46
N ALA A 586 -9.98 -45.51 -13.88
CA ALA A 586 -11.10 -44.81 -14.50
C ALA A 586 -10.57 -43.72 -15.47
N VAL A 587 -11.00 -43.76 -16.73
CA VAL A 587 -10.70 -42.76 -17.77
C VAL A 587 -12.00 -42.28 -18.44
N PRO A 588 -12.08 -41.07 -19.03
CA PRO A 588 -13.28 -40.61 -19.74
C PRO A 588 -13.67 -41.52 -20.91
N LYS A 589 -14.97 -41.62 -21.19
CA LYS A 589 -15.52 -42.41 -22.31
C LYS A 589 -15.04 -41.82 -23.65
N GLY A 590 -14.28 -42.60 -24.42
CA GLY A 590 -13.66 -42.17 -25.68
C GLY A 590 -12.19 -41.72 -25.56
N TRP A 591 -11.60 -41.80 -24.38
CA TRP A 591 -10.16 -41.55 -24.20
C TRP A 591 -9.34 -42.70 -24.81
N GLU A 592 -8.41 -42.39 -25.71
CA GLU A 592 -7.41 -43.31 -26.25
C GLU A 592 -5.99 -42.87 -25.86
N PHE A 593 -5.13 -43.82 -25.52
CA PHE A 593 -3.72 -43.50 -25.25
C PHE A 593 -2.98 -43.16 -26.55
N PRO A 594 -2.09 -42.15 -26.56
CA PRO A 594 -1.23 -41.88 -27.70
C PRO A 594 -0.37 -43.10 -28.03
N ALA A 595 -0.48 -43.59 -29.26
CA ALA A 595 0.26 -44.78 -29.71
C ALA A 595 1.77 -44.62 -29.48
N HIS A 596 2.43 -45.71 -29.06
CA HIS A 596 3.88 -45.82 -28.82
C HIS A 596 4.47 -45.09 -27.60
N THR A 597 3.65 -44.67 -26.63
CA THR A 597 4.14 -44.08 -25.38
C THR A 597 4.32 -45.14 -24.29
N ARG A 598 5.48 -45.20 -23.62
CA ARG A 598 5.71 -46.16 -22.52
C ARG A 598 5.02 -45.68 -21.23
N VAL A 599 4.47 -46.60 -20.44
CA VAL A 599 3.76 -46.32 -19.17
C VAL A 599 4.55 -45.38 -18.23
N LYS A 600 5.88 -45.53 -18.17
CA LYS A 600 6.76 -44.66 -17.38
C LYS A 600 6.77 -43.19 -17.86
N GLN A 601 6.68 -42.93 -19.16
CA GLN A 601 6.62 -41.57 -19.71
C GLN A 601 5.27 -40.90 -19.42
N LEU A 602 4.18 -41.66 -19.45
CA LEU A 602 2.85 -41.20 -19.07
C LEU A 602 2.75 -40.86 -17.57
N TRP A 603 3.33 -41.71 -16.72
CA TRP A 603 3.39 -41.45 -15.28
C TRP A 603 4.16 -40.17 -14.94
N ASN A 604 5.22 -39.89 -15.69
CA ASN A 604 5.99 -38.65 -15.54
C ASN A 604 5.21 -37.41 -15.99
N LEU A 605 4.37 -37.50 -17.03
CA LEU A 605 3.55 -36.38 -17.48
C LEU A 605 2.43 -36.03 -16.49
N TRP A 606 1.90 -37.02 -15.77
CA TRP A 606 0.80 -36.83 -14.81
C TRP A 606 1.25 -36.19 -13.48
N PHE A 607 2.48 -36.44 -13.04
CA PHE A 607 3.00 -35.95 -11.76
C PHE A 607 3.90 -34.71 -11.87
N PHE A 608 4.54 -34.46 -13.02
CA PHE A 608 5.49 -33.35 -13.19
C PHE A 608 4.94 -32.16 -13.99
N TRP A 609 3.62 -31.97 -13.98
CA TRP A 609 3.03 -30.69 -14.37
C TRP A 609 2.91 -29.77 -13.15
N GLN A 610 4.08 -29.30 -12.67
CA GLN A 610 4.28 -28.05 -11.92
C GLN A 610 5.72 -27.58 -12.12
#